data_AF-A0A3N5RR55-F1
#
_entry.id   AF-A0A3N5RR55-F1
#
_cell.length_a   1.000
_cell.length_b   1.000
_cell.length_c   1.000
_cell.angle_alpha   90.00
_cell.angle_beta   90.00
_cell.angle_gamma   90.00
#
_symmetry.space_group_name_H-M   'P 1'
#
loop_
_entity.id
_entity.type
_entity.pdbx_description
1 polymer ?
#
loop_
_entity_poly.entity_id
_entity_poly.type
_entity_poly.pdbx_seq_one_letter_code
_entity_poly.pdbx_strand_id
1 'polypeptide(L)'
;MRRLDSLGLGRSRRDRGVRGGSAAFRPGRDSGRRSGAARSRSAVDPHLAADFLALGFCHLQIELLTRKMRNFSSLDEVHLRREAVSAAEAAVAGDAETARARLAECFQVLTEARERFYPVDCFLLDLCLVIPRLAGPALRTVLDQRKPISVLASACDLAEIARSEPESSRRIREECDEGRVTLVGGDLSEQPLAFMALNSVLWQLGEAQRLFREAVGHPARVWGRRRFGLFPQWPQILKKAGFVGALHVALDDGFYPDQEHSKFR
;
A
#
# COMPACT_ATOMS: atom_id res chain seq x y z
N MET A 1 -59.50 -17.87 -17.26
CA MET A 1 -60.19 -18.45 -16.09
C MET A 1 -59.87 -17.55 -14.88
N ARG A 2 -60.83 -16.67 -14.49
CA ARG A 2 -60.92 -15.72 -13.33
C ARG A 2 -59.76 -14.69 -13.15
N ARG A 3 -59.87 -13.36 -13.40
CA ARG A 3 -60.61 -12.22 -12.74
C ARG A 3 -60.29 -12.12 -11.22
N LEU A 4 -59.83 -11.02 -10.58
CA LEU A 4 -60.17 -9.56 -10.52
C LEU A 4 -58.92 -8.79 -9.98
N ASP A 5 -58.54 -7.58 -10.38
CA ASP A 5 -59.12 -6.22 -10.27
C ASP A 5 -59.30 -5.61 -8.85
N SER A 6 -58.55 -4.49 -8.65
CA SER A 6 -59.02 -3.17 -8.19
C SER A 6 -58.89 -2.68 -6.72
N LEU A 7 -58.75 -1.34 -6.64
CA LEU A 7 -58.93 -0.37 -5.53
C LEU A 7 -57.63 0.05 -4.81
N GLY A 8 -57.20 1.32 -4.73
CA GLY A 8 -57.83 2.62 -5.04
C GLY A 8 -57.80 3.55 -3.81
N LEU A 9 -57.31 4.79 -3.99
CA LEU A 9 -57.54 6.00 -3.13
C LEU A 9 -56.77 6.04 -1.78
N GLY A 10 -56.32 7.16 -1.22
CA GLY A 10 -56.52 8.59 -1.50
C GLY A 10 -55.80 9.47 -0.46
N ARG A 11 -55.73 10.76 -0.78
CA ARG A 11 -55.00 11.89 -0.16
C ARG A 11 -55.40 12.30 1.28
N SER A 12 -54.42 12.90 1.98
CA SER A 12 -54.43 14.25 2.63
C SER A 12 -55.06 14.53 4.02
N ARG A 13 -54.18 15.05 4.91
CA ARG A 13 -54.26 16.17 5.89
C ARG A 13 -55.33 16.21 6.99
N ARG A 14 -54.82 16.41 8.23
CA ARG A 14 -55.00 17.54 9.20
C ARG A 14 -55.02 16.95 10.62
N ASP A 15 -54.27 17.38 11.65
CA ASP A 15 -53.91 18.69 12.24
C ASP A 15 -54.43 18.72 13.71
N ARG A 16 -53.84 19.59 14.56
CA ARG A 16 -53.98 19.83 16.02
C ARG A 16 -52.92 19.11 16.86
N GLY A 17 -51.97 19.75 17.57
CA GLY A 17 -51.74 21.15 17.93
C GLY A 17 -51.86 21.35 19.44
N VAL A 18 -50.77 21.69 20.15
CA VAL A 18 -50.79 22.38 21.46
C VAL A 18 -49.53 23.27 21.62
N ARG A 19 -49.77 24.48 22.15
CA ARG A 19 -48.91 25.64 22.48
C ARG A 19 -47.93 25.29 23.63
N GLY A 20 -46.88 26.01 23.99
CA GLY A 20 -46.33 27.33 23.70
C GLY A 20 -45.25 27.61 24.75
N GLY A 21 -44.25 28.45 24.45
CA GLY A 21 -43.17 28.78 25.39
C GLY A 21 -42.16 29.73 24.78
N SER A 22 -42.36 31.03 25.04
CA SER A 22 -41.56 32.16 24.58
C SER A 22 -40.34 32.38 25.48
N ALA A 23 -39.17 32.62 24.89
CA ALA A 23 -38.11 33.43 25.51
C ALA A 23 -37.21 34.01 24.41
N ALA A 24 -37.38 35.30 24.16
CA ALA A 24 -36.55 36.12 23.29
C ALA A 24 -35.21 36.44 23.98
N PHE A 25 -34.09 36.27 23.28
CA PHE A 25 -32.79 36.82 23.68
C PHE A 25 -32.25 37.70 22.56
N ARG A 26 -32.16 39.02 22.83
CA ARG A 26 -31.55 40.02 21.96
C ARG A 26 -30.05 40.13 22.28
N PRO A 27 -29.19 40.41 21.28
CA PRO A 27 -27.74 40.44 21.46
C PRO A 27 -27.30 41.74 22.12
N GLY A 28 -26.63 41.64 23.27
CA GLY A 28 -25.89 42.73 23.88
C GLY A 28 -24.57 42.95 23.15
N ARG A 29 -24.37 44.18 22.64
CA ARG A 29 -23.05 44.71 22.30
C ARG A 29 -22.31 44.92 23.61
N ASP A 30 -21.19 44.23 23.80
CA ASP A 30 -20.12 44.79 24.62
C ASP A 30 -18.76 44.55 23.97
N SER A 31 -18.07 45.67 23.84
CA SER A 31 -16.82 45.91 23.16
C SER A 31 -15.67 45.58 24.09
N GLY A 32 -15.13 44.37 23.97
CA GLY A 32 -13.90 43.95 24.64
C GLY A 32 -12.89 43.45 23.62
N ARG A 33 -12.16 44.39 23.00
CA ARG A 33 -11.12 44.16 21.99
C ARG A 33 -9.93 43.40 22.63
N ARG A 34 -10.02 42.08 22.79
CA ARG A 34 -8.84 41.22 22.97
C ARG A 34 -8.38 40.80 21.59
N SER A 35 -7.46 41.59 21.04
CA SER A 35 -6.59 41.23 19.93
C SER A 35 -5.72 40.04 20.34
N GLY A 36 -6.30 38.85 20.37
CA GLY A 36 -5.54 37.60 20.30
C GLY A 36 -5.14 37.43 18.85
N ALA A 37 -3.93 37.86 18.51
CA ALA A 37 -3.31 37.60 17.22
C ALA A 37 -3.55 36.12 16.89
N ALA A 38 -4.27 35.87 15.79
CA ALA A 38 -4.30 34.55 15.19
C ALA A 38 -2.84 34.20 14.92
N ARG A 39 -2.27 33.32 15.77
CA ARG A 39 -0.99 32.68 15.47
C ARG A 39 -1.16 32.11 14.08
N SER A 40 -0.53 32.72 13.08
CA SER A 40 -0.32 32.06 11.81
C SER A 40 0.33 30.74 12.19
N ARG A 41 -0.41 29.63 12.09
CA ARG A 41 0.20 28.31 12.19
C ARG A 41 1.27 28.33 11.11
N SER A 42 2.53 28.44 11.51
CA SER A 42 3.65 28.12 10.64
C SER A 42 3.33 26.73 10.13
N ALA A 43 2.98 26.65 8.85
CA ALA A 43 2.75 25.35 8.23
C ALA A 43 4.08 24.63 8.32
N VAL A 44 4.14 23.57 9.12
CA VAL A 44 5.32 22.72 9.20
C VAL A 44 5.65 22.26 7.78
N ASP A 45 6.94 22.26 7.44
CA ASP A 45 7.42 21.77 6.15
C ASP A 45 6.81 20.38 5.86
N PRO A 46 6.11 20.18 4.73
CA PRO A 46 5.51 18.90 4.37
C PRO A 46 6.49 17.73 4.41
N HIS A 47 7.78 17.95 4.13
CA HIS A 47 8.79 16.89 4.24
C HIS A 47 9.03 16.49 5.70
N LEU A 48 9.18 17.47 6.60
CA LEU A 48 9.30 17.18 8.03
C LEU A 48 8.06 16.47 8.57
N ALA A 49 6.86 16.89 8.14
CA ALA A 49 5.64 16.21 8.51
C ALA A 49 5.63 14.73 8.05
N ALA A 50 6.14 14.45 6.85
CA ALA A 50 6.31 13.08 6.36
C ALA A 50 7.33 12.29 7.19
N ASP A 51 8.43 12.91 7.62
CA ASP A 51 9.44 12.26 8.47
C ASP A 51 8.87 11.87 9.85
N PHE A 52 8.01 12.70 10.45
CA PHE A 52 7.30 12.34 11.69
C PHE A 52 6.34 11.17 11.49
N LEU A 53 5.64 11.11 10.36
CA LEU A 53 4.78 9.97 10.02
C LEU A 53 5.61 8.69 9.82
N ALA A 54 6.77 8.81 9.16
CA ALA A 54 7.71 7.72 9.00
C ALA A 54 8.24 7.23 10.35
N LEU A 55 8.56 8.12 11.28
CA LEU A 55 8.99 7.77 12.63
C LEU A 55 7.92 6.94 13.36
N GLY A 56 6.66 7.39 13.32
CA GLY A 56 5.53 6.67 13.92
C GLY A 56 5.33 5.29 13.30
N PHE A 57 5.46 5.18 11.97
CA PHE A 57 5.40 3.89 11.27
C PHE A 57 6.55 2.96 11.69
N CYS A 58 7.80 3.43 11.69
CA CYS A 58 8.96 2.64 12.09
C CYS A 58 8.87 2.16 13.53
N HIS A 59 8.42 3.01 14.45
CA HIS A 59 8.19 2.63 15.84
C HIS A 59 7.15 1.50 15.95
N LEU A 60 6.01 1.63 15.25
CA LEU A 60 4.99 0.57 15.21
C LEU A 60 5.55 -0.74 14.65
N GLN A 61 6.34 -0.68 13.57
CA GLN A 61 6.94 -1.88 12.98
C GLN A 61 7.88 -2.59 13.95
N ILE A 62 8.71 -1.84 14.68
CA ILE A 62 9.63 -2.40 15.69
C ILE A 62 8.85 -3.06 16.83
N GLU A 63 7.78 -2.44 17.30
CA GLU A 63 6.92 -3.02 18.34
C GLU A 63 6.25 -4.33 17.87
N LEU A 64 5.71 -4.35 16.65
CA LEU A 64 5.11 -5.55 16.07
C LEU A 64 6.15 -6.66 15.88
N LEU A 65 7.33 -6.31 15.36
CA LEU A 65 8.42 -7.25 15.14
C LEU A 65 8.93 -7.85 16.46
N THR A 66 9.12 -7.02 17.48
CA THR A 66 9.53 -7.44 18.83
C THR A 66 8.58 -8.49 19.40
N ARG A 67 7.26 -8.23 19.30
CA ARG A 67 6.21 -9.17 19.76
C ARG A 67 6.24 -10.47 18.97
N LYS A 68 6.37 -10.40 17.64
CA LYS A 68 6.40 -11.60 16.78
C LYS A 68 7.65 -12.45 16.99
N MET A 69 8.79 -11.82 17.28
CA MET A 69 10.04 -12.50 17.63
C MET A 69 10.05 -13.02 19.08
N ARG A 70 8.99 -12.79 19.87
CA ARG A 70 8.90 -13.12 21.30
C ARG A 70 10.09 -12.60 22.11
N ASN A 71 10.62 -11.44 21.70
CA ASN A 71 11.69 -10.78 22.40
C ASN A 71 11.11 -9.75 23.39
N PHE A 72 11.88 -9.39 24.42
CA PHE A 72 11.51 -8.29 25.31
C PHE A 72 11.84 -6.96 24.63
N SER A 73 10.89 -6.01 24.66
CA SER A 73 11.18 -4.65 24.20
C SER A 73 12.26 -4.03 25.09
N SER A 74 13.32 -3.55 24.45
CA SER A 74 14.43 -2.85 25.11
C SER A 74 14.59 -1.43 24.56
N LEU A 75 13.53 -0.91 23.96
CA LEU A 75 13.49 0.43 23.41
C LEU A 75 13.57 1.45 24.55
N ASP A 76 14.51 2.41 24.45
CA ASP A 76 14.55 3.56 25.36
C ASP A 76 13.46 4.56 24.98
N GLU A 77 12.23 4.27 25.46
CA GLU A 77 11.06 5.10 25.21
C GLU A 77 11.21 6.52 25.76
N VAL A 78 11.96 6.69 26.85
CA VAL A 78 12.16 8.00 27.48
C VAL A 78 13.02 8.87 26.59
N HIS A 79 14.15 8.34 26.11
CA HIS A 79 15.02 9.05 25.19
C HIS A 79 14.31 9.32 23.86
N LEU A 80 13.67 8.31 23.26
CA LEU A 80 12.94 8.45 22.00
C LEU A 80 11.88 9.55 22.09
N ARG A 81 11.08 9.56 23.16
CA ARG A 81 10.04 10.58 23.37
C ARG A 81 10.63 11.97 23.55
N ARG A 82 11.74 12.10 24.29
CA ARG A 82 12.41 13.39 24.49
C ARG A 82 12.87 13.96 23.15
N GLU A 83 13.59 13.18 22.35
CA GLU A 83 14.09 13.65 21.05
C GLU A 83 12.94 13.95 20.08
N ALA A 84 11.89 13.13 20.06
CA ALA A 84 10.73 13.37 19.19
C ALA A 84 9.98 14.66 19.55
N VAL A 85 9.84 14.97 20.85
CA VAL A 85 9.24 16.23 21.32
C VAL A 85 10.14 17.41 20.95
N SER A 86 11.44 17.33 21.21
CA SER A 86 12.39 18.39 20.84
C SER A 86 12.43 18.63 19.32
N ALA A 87 12.33 17.58 18.51
CA ALA A 87 12.20 17.70 17.07
C ALA A 87 10.93 18.44 16.66
N ALA A 88 9.79 18.12 17.29
CA ALA A 88 8.50 18.73 16.99
C ALA A 88 8.49 20.22 17.40
N GLU A 89 9.07 20.56 18.54
CA GLU A 89 9.24 21.95 18.99
C GLU A 89 10.07 22.77 17.99
N ALA A 90 11.20 22.22 17.54
CA ALA A 90 12.04 22.85 16.51
C ALA A 90 11.31 23.02 15.18
N ALA A 91 10.56 22.00 14.74
CA ALA A 91 9.78 22.05 13.50
C ALA A 91 8.70 23.14 13.54
N VAL A 92 7.98 23.28 14.66
CA VAL A 92 6.98 24.33 14.85
C VAL A 92 7.61 25.72 14.92
N ALA A 93 8.81 25.82 15.51
CA ALA A 93 9.60 27.05 15.55
C ALA A 93 10.19 27.45 14.18
N GLY A 94 10.08 26.58 13.16
CA GLY A 94 10.64 26.82 11.82
C GLY A 94 12.13 26.49 11.70
N ASP A 95 12.72 25.88 12.73
CA ASP A 95 14.11 25.41 12.71
C ASP A 95 14.16 23.98 12.14
N ALA A 96 14.20 23.91 10.81
CA ALA A 96 14.19 22.65 10.09
C ALA A 96 15.47 21.83 10.26
N GLU A 97 16.62 22.48 10.47
CA GLU A 97 17.90 21.78 10.66
C GLU A 97 17.91 21.04 12.00
N THR A 98 17.56 21.74 13.08
CA THR A 98 17.46 21.11 14.40
C THR A 98 16.39 20.03 14.44
N ALA A 99 15.25 20.24 13.78
CA ALA A 99 14.20 19.23 13.68
C ALA A 99 14.70 17.94 13.01
N ARG A 100 15.42 18.04 11.88
CA ARG A 100 15.99 16.88 11.18
C ARG A 100 17.06 16.19 12.01
N ALA A 101 17.94 16.94 12.68
CA ALA A 101 18.96 16.37 13.54
C ALA A 101 18.34 15.55 14.68
N ARG A 102 17.32 16.09 15.36
CA ARG A 102 16.60 15.39 16.45
C ARG A 102 15.82 14.18 15.95
N LEU A 103 15.19 14.27 14.76
CA LEU A 103 14.54 13.12 14.12
C LEU A 103 15.53 12.01 13.77
N ALA A 104 16.73 12.37 13.29
CA ALA A 104 17.77 11.40 12.99
C ALA A 104 18.15 10.59 14.23
N GLU A 105 18.29 11.23 15.39
CA GLU A 105 18.51 10.54 16.68
C GLU A 105 17.36 9.57 17.01
N CYS A 106 16.10 9.96 16.78
CA CYS A 106 14.97 9.05 16.96
C CYS A 106 15.11 7.78 16.08
N PHE A 107 15.53 7.93 14.82
CA PHE A 107 15.75 6.77 13.93
C PHE A 107 16.97 5.92 14.34
N GLN A 108 18.01 6.52 14.93
CA GLN A 108 19.13 5.76 15.50
C GLN A 108 18.65 4.88 16.65
N VAL A 109 17.89 5.42 17.61
CA VAL A 109 17.33 4.66 18.74
C VAL A 109 16.49 3.46 18.25
N LEU A 110 15.66 3.69 17.23
CA LEU A 110 14.86 2.62 16.61
C LEU A 110 15.72 1.57 15.90
N THR A 111 16.80 1.99 15.25
CA THR A 111 17.74 1.09 14.56
C THR A 111 18.50 0.22 15.54
N GLU A 112 19.09 0.82 16.58
CA GLU A 112 19.78 0.12 17.66
C GLU A 112 18.88 -0.90 18.35
N ALA A 113 17.62 -0.51 18.64
CA ALA A 113 16.63 -1.40 19.24
C ALA A 113 16.38 -2.63 18.35
N ARG A 114 16.19 -2.45 17.03
CA ARG A 114 15.98 -3.54 16.08
C ARG A 114 17.20 -4.46 15.99
N GLU A 115 18.39 -3.90 15.85
CA GLU A 115 19.62 -4.67 15.64
C GLU A 115 19.94 -5.63 16.78
N ARG A 116 19.51 -5.29 18.00
CA ARG A 116 19.70 -6.16 19.17
C ARG A 116 19.03 -7.54 19.05
N PHE A 117 17.98 -7.66 18.25
CA PHE A 117 17.21 -8.90 18.13
C PHE A 117 16.88 -9.33 16.71
N TYR A 118 17.08 -8.45 15.72
CA TYR A 118 16.87 -8.73 14.31
C TYR A 118 17.86 -7.91 13.45
N PRO A 119 19.16 -8.29 13.41
CA PRO A 119 20.20 -7.57 12.68
C PRO A 119 20.24 -7.94 11.17
N VAL A 120 19.10 -8.31 10.59
CA VAL A 120 19.01 -8.67 9.18
C VAL A 120 18.59 -7.46 8.36
N ASP A 121 19.17 -7.34 7.17
CA ASP A 121 18.79 -6.31 6.20
C ASP A 121 17.29 -6.33 5.92
N CYS A 122 16.71 -5.14 5.95
CA CYS A 122 15.30 -4.93 5.65
C CYS A 122 15.19 -4.20 4.31
N PHE A 123 14.50 -4.81 3.37
CA PHE A 123 14.22 -4.22 2.07
C PHE A 123 12.75 -3.81 2.02
N LEU A 124 12.50 -2.55 1.64
CA LEU A 124 11.15 -2.09 1.32
C LEU A 124 10.92 -2.29 -0.17
N LEU A 125 9.86 -3.00 -0.51
CA LEU A 125 9.47 -3.26 -1.88
C LEU A 125 8.14 -2.56 -2.14
N ASP A 126 8.15 -1.61 -3.07
CA ASP A 126 6.93 -0.99 -3.57
C ASP A 126 6.34 -1.88 -4.65
N LEU A 127 5.18 -2.49 -4.36
CA LEU A 127 4.49 -3.42 -5.24
C LEU A 127 3.16 -2.82 -5.69
N CYS A 128 3.06 -2.47 -6.96
CA CYS A 128 1.82 -2.07 -7.59
C CYS A 128 1.14 -3.26 -8.25
N LEU A 129 0.03 -3.72 -7.67
CA LEU A 129 -0.81 -4.76 -8.27
C LEU A 129 -1.70 -4.10 -9.32
N VAL A 130 -1.46 -4.44 -10.60
CA VAL A 130 -2.18 -3.82 -11.70
C VAL A 130 -3.12 -4.81 -12.35
N ILE A 131 -4.36 -4.36 -12.54
CA ILE A 131 -5.37 -5.02 -13.37
C ILE A 131 -5.82 -4.06 -14.48
N PRO A 132 -6.37 -4.55 -15.59
CA PRO A 132 -6.71 -3.71 -16.75
C PRO A 132 -7.58 -2.50 -16.41
N ARG A 133 -8.55 -2.67 -15.49
CA ARG A 133 -9.48 -1.61 -15.06
C ARG A 133 -8.83 -0.48 -14.27
N LEU A 134 -7.66 -0.73 -13.66
CA LEU A 134 -6.94 0.25 -12.84
C LEU A 134 -5.68 0.80 -13.51
N ALA A 135 -5.41 0.38 -14.75
CA ALA A 135 -4.23 0.79 -15.50
C ALA A 135 -4.38 2.16 -16.20
N GLY A 136 -5.35 2.98 -15.79
CA GLY A 136 -5.63 4.30 -16.35
C GLY A 136 -4.75 5.41 -15.75
N PRO A 137 -5.29 6.64 -15.61
CA PRO A 137 -4.53 7.81 -15.13
C PRO A 137 -3.84 7.62 -13.78
N ALA A 138 -4.45 6.86 -12.85
CA ALA A 138 -3.87 6.63 -11.53
C ALA A 138 -2.53 5.90 -11.59
N LEU A 139 -2.41 4.88 -12.47
CA LEU A 139 -1.14 4.19 -12.69
C LEU A 139 -0.09 5.14 -13.28
N ARG A 140 -0.49 5.99 -14.25
CA ARG A 140 0.43 6.97 -14.85
C ARG A 140 0.95 7.97 -13.82
N THR A 141 0.08 8.48 -12.95
CA THR A 141 0.49 9.35 -11.83
C THR A 141 1.53 8.68 -10.93
N VAL A 142 1.41 7.38 -10.66
CA VAL A 142 2.39 6.63 -9.86
C VAL A 142 3.73 6.53 -10.62
N LEU A 143 3.69 6.16 -11.91
CA LEU A 143 4.89 6.05 -12.74
C LEU A 143 5.61 7.40 -12.89
N ASP A 144 4.87 8.50 -13.00
CA ASP A 144 5.41 9.86 -13.12
C ASP A 144 6.15 10.34 -11.85
N GLN A 145 5.97 9.68 -10.70
CA GLN A 145 6.77 9.97 -9.50
C GLN A 145 8.24 9.57 -9.64
N ARG A 146 8.58 8.75 -10.66
CA ARG A 146 9.94 8.27 -10.95
C ARG A 146 10.64 7.62 -9.76
N LYS A 147 9.88 6.97 -8.89
CA LYS A 147 10.39 6.12 -7.82
C LYS A 147 10.49 4.68 -8.31
N PRO A 148 11.48 3.89 -7.83
CA PRO A 148 11.54 2.47 -8.14
C PRO A 148 10.25 1.75 -7.70
N ILE A 149 9.61 1.03 -8.63
CA ILE A 149 8.35 0.31 -8.35
C ILE A 149 8.32 -1.04 -9.05
N SER A 150 7.75 -2.04 -8.38
CA SER A 150 7.50 -3.36 -8.93
C SER A 150 6.05 -3.43 -9.42
N VAL A 151 5.84 -3.67 -10.71
CA VAL A 151 4.51 -3.82 -11.28
C VAL A 151 4.18 -5.30 -11.38
N LEU A 152 3.17 -5.73 -10.62
CA LEU A 152 2.69 -7.10 -10.62
C LEU A 152 1.44 -7.24 -11.50
N ALA A 153 1.55 -8.05 -12.56
CA ALA A 153 0.45 -8.36 -13.46
C ALA A 153 0.62 -9.74 -14.10
N SER A 154 -0.49 -10.36 -14.54
CA SER A 154 -0.42 -11.51 -15.44
C SER A 154 -0.15 -11.06 -16.87
N ALA A 155 0.33 -11.98 -17.72
CA ALA A 155 0.59 -11.63 -19.12
C ALA A 155 -0.69 -11.26 -19.88
N CYS A 156 -1.80 -11.93 -19.59
CA CYS A 156 -3.12 -11.58 -20.13
C CYS A 156 -3.57 -10.19 -19.69
N ASP A 157 -3.40 -9.83 -18.41
CA ASP A 157 -3.74 -8.49 -17.91
C ASP A 157 -2.91 -7.42 -18.63
N LEU A 158 -1.61 -7.65 -18.77
CA LEU A 158 -0.71 -6.69 -19.42
C LEU A 158 -1.00 -6.53 -20.92
N ALA A 159 -1.34 -7.63 -21.60
CA ALA A 159 -1.78 -7.58 -22.99
C ALA A 159 -3.11 -6.84 -23.16
N GLU A 160 -4.04 -6.96 -22.21
CA GLU A 160 -5.27 -6.17 -22.20
C GLU A 160 -4.98 -4.69 -21.98
N ILE A 161 -4.11 -4.36 -21.02
CA ILE A 161 -3.65 -2.98 -20.75
C ILE A 161 -3.04 -2.35 -21.99
N ALA A 162 -2.18 -3.06 -22.71
CA ALA A 162 -1.58 -2.55 -23.94
C ALA A 162 -2.62 -2.22 -25.03
N ARG A 163 -3.77 -2.89 -25.02
CA ARG A 163 -4.88 -2.61 -25.96
C ARG A 163 -5.80 -1.49 -25.47
N SER A 164 -6.17 -1.48 -24.19
CA SER A 164 -7.16 -0.55 -23.63
C SER A 164 -6.55 0.79 -23.19
N GLU A 165 -5.33 0.76 -22.65
CA GLU A 165 -4.58 1.92 -22.16
C GLU A 165 -3.15 1.92 -22.74
N PRO A 166 -2.98 2.15 -24.06
CA PRO A 166 -1.67 2.07 -24.71
C PRO A 166 -0.64 3.06 -24.13
N GLU A 167 -1.10 4.21 -23.63
CA GLU A 167 -0.23 5.19 -22.97
C GLU A 167 0.42 4.61 -21.71
N SER A 168 -0.35 3.90 -20.87
CA SER A 168 0.18 3.28 -19.66
C SER A 168 1.16 2.15 -19.97
N SER A 169 0.87 1.32 -20.98
CA SER A 169 1.81 0.30 -21.46
C SER A 169 3.11 0.92 -21.97
N ARG A 170 3.02 2.01 -22.75
CA ARG A 170 4.19 2.76 -23.22
C ARG A 170 5.00 3.33 -22.05
N ARG A 171 4.35 3.91 -21.03
CA ARG A 171 5.04 4.42 -19.84
C ARG A 171 5.73 3.32 -19.05
N ILE A 172 5.09 2.17 -18.88
CA ILE A 172 5.74 0.99 -18.25
C ILE A 172 7.00 0.61 -19.03
N ARG A 173 6.94 0.56 -20.37
CA ARG A 173 8.09 0.26 -21.21
C ARG A 173 9.24 1.24 -21.00
N GLU A 174 8.96 2.55 -21.09
CA GLU A 174 9.96 3.61 -20.89
C GLU A 174 10.60 3.52 -19.50
N GLU A 175 9.80 3.30 -18.46
CA GLU A 175 10.29 3.18 -17.08
C GLU A 175 11.05 1.87 -16.82
N CYS A 176 10.74 0.79 -17.55
CA CYS A 176 11.54 -0.44 -17.58
C CYS A 176 12.89 -0.22 -18.27
N ASP A 177 12.91 0.50 -19.41
CA ASP A 177 14.15 0.85 -20.12
C ASP A 177 15.08 1.68 -19.22
N GLU A 178 14.50 2.55 -18.38
CA GLU A 178 15.23 3.37 -17.40
C GLU A 178 15.53 2.66 -16.08
N GLY A 179 15.13 1.39 -15.92
CA GLY A 179 15.41 0.56 -14.75
C GLY A 179 14.65 0.96 -13.47
N ARG A 180 13.60 1.79 -13.58
CA ARG A 180 12.77 2.22 -12.45
C ARG A 180 11.57 1.31 -12.22
N VAL A 181 11.06 0.67 -13.28
CA VAL A 181 10.02 -0.35 -13.15
C VAL A 181 10.62 -1.73 -13.27
N THR A 182 10.27 -2.61 -12.33
CA THR A 182 10.51 -4.05 -12.44
C THR A 182 9.21 -4.78 -12.68
N LEU A 183 9.15 -5.61 -13.72
CA LEU A 183 8.00 -6.46 -13.98
C LEU A 183 8.05 -7.71 -13.10
N VAL A 184 7.00 -7.87 -12.29
CA VAL A 184 6.75 -9.05 -11.46
C VAL A 184 5.59 -9.82 -12.09
N GLY A 185 5.84 -11.05 -12.53
CA GLY A 185 4.84 -11.82 -13.25
C GLY A 185 5.41 -13.08 -13.87
N GLY A 186 4.80 -13.58 -14.93
CA GLY A 186 5.29 -14.77 -15.64
C GLY A 186 4.23 -15.86 -15.80
N ASP A 187 3.11 -15.74 -15.10
CA ASP A 187 1.93 -16.52 -15.40
C ASP A 187 1.16 -15.90 -16.57
N LEU A 188 0.64 -16.74 -17.45
CA LEU A 188 -0.19 -16.33 -18.59
C LEU A 188 -1.52 -15.77 -18.08
N SER A 189 -2.26 -16.63 -17.39
CA SER A 189 -3.35 -16.31 -16.47
C SER A 189 -3.09 -17.15 -15.22
N GLU A 190 -3.33 -16.61 -14.02
CA GLU A 190 -2.93 -17.23 -12.74
C GLU A 190 -3.73 -18.51 -12.41
N GLN A 191 -3.52 -19.55 -13.20
CA GLN A 191 -4.16 -20.86 -13.09
C GLN A 191 -3.57 -21.65 -11.90
N PRO A 192 -4.28 -22.68 -11.41
CA PRO A 192 -3.77 -23.53 -10.35
C PRO A 192 -2.71 -24.50 -10.88
N LEU A 193 -1.46 -24.04 -10.92
CA LEU A 193 -0.32 -24.74 -11.55
C LEU A 193 -0.13 -26.18 -11.06
N ALA A 194 -0.45 -26.46 -9.79
CA ALA A 194 -0.32 -27.78 -9.18
C ALA A 194 -1.23 -28.86 -9.81
N PHE A 195 -2.33 -28.46 -10.46
CA PHE A 195 -3.27 -29.38 -11.14
C PHE A 195 -3.02 -29.49 -12.65
N MET A 196 -2.01 -28.80 -13.17
CA MET A 196 -1.71 -28.76 -14.59
C MET A 196 -0.63 -29.78 -14.95
N ALA A 197 -0.72 -30.33 -16.16
CA ALA A 197 0.38 -31.11 -16.73
C ALA A 197 1.62 -30.22 -16.92
N LEU A 198 2.81 -30.76 -16.65
CA LEU A 198 4.07 -30.01 -16.73
C LEU A 198 4.27 -29.33 -18.10
N ASN A 199 3.92 -30.01 -19.20
CA ASN A 199 4.02 -29.43 -20.55
C ASN A 199 3.14 -28.19 -20.72
N SER A 200 1.92 -28.20 -20.14
CA SER A 200 1.02 -27.06 -20.17
C SER A 200 1.58 -25.90 -19.36
N VAL A 201 2.20 -26.19 -18.22
CA VAL A 201 2.85 -25.20 -17.37
C VAL A 201 4.04 -24.53 -18.10
N LEU A 202 4.89 -25.33 -18.74
CA LEU A 202 6.03 -24.82 -19.53
C LEU A 202 5.58 -24.00 -20.73
N TRP A 203 4.53 -24.46 -21.43
CA TRP A 203 3.94 -23.71 -22.53
C TRP A 203 3.38 -22.36 -22.07
N GLN A 204 2.61 -22.34 -20.97
CA GLN A 204 2.07 -21.09 -20.42
C GLN A 204 3.16 -20.11 -20.03
N LEU A 205 4.26 -20.58 -19.42
CA LEU A 205 5.38 -19.72 -19.06
C LEU A 205 6.03 -19.10 -20.31
N GLY A 206 6.21 -19.89 -21.38
CA GLY A 206 6.73 -19.41 -22.66
C GLY A 206 5.82 -18.37 -23.31
N GLU A 207 4.52 -18.65 -23.37
CA GLU A 207 3.52 -17.72 -23.91
C GLU A 207 3.40 -16.44 -23.10
N ALA A 208 3.45 -16.53 -21.76
CA ALA A 208 3.48 -15.37 -20.90
C ALA A 208 4.66 -14.47 -21.26
N GLN A 209 5.87 -15.04 -21.35
CA GLN A 209 7.07 -14.28 -21.71
C GLN A 209 6.98 -13.62 -23.08
N ARG A 210 6.33 -14.26 -24.06
CA ARG A 210 6.04 -13.66 -25.37
C ARG A 210 5.11 -12.46 -25.23
N LEU A 211 3.99 -12.60 -24.52
CA LEU A 211 3.03 -11.53 -24.32
C LEU A 211 3.59 -10.35 -23.52
N PHE A 212 4.44 -10.60 -22.52
CA PHE A 212 5.17 -9.55 -21.80
C PHE A 212 6.02 -8.70 -22.76
N ARG A 213 6.81 -9.36 -23.63
CA ARG A 213 7.62 -8.66 -24.64
C ARG A 213 6.76 -7.89 -25.64
N GLU A 214 5.62 -8.44 -26.06
CA GLU A 214 4.71 -7.74 -26.98
C GLU A 214 4.03 -6.54 -26.33
N ALA A 215 3.61 -6.66 -25.08
CA ALA A 215 2.84 -5.62 -24.39
C ALA A 215 3.69 -4.44 -23.89
N VAL A 216 4.92 -4.69 -23.45
CA VAL A 216 5.77 -3.64 -22.84
C VAL A 216 7.23 -3.70 -23.29
N GLY A 217 7.59 -4.53 -24.27
CA GLY A 217 8.96 -4.64 -24.78
C GLY A 217 9.93 -5.42 -23.88
N HIS A 218 9.50 -5.85 -22.69
CA HIS A 218 10.36 -6.51 -21.69
C HIS A 218 9.76 -7.83 -21.19
N PRO A 219 10.57 -8.87 -20.96
CA PRO A 219 10.13 -10.08 -20.27
C PRO A 219 9.93 -9.83 -18.76
N ALA A 220 9.10 -10.65 -18.12
CA ALA A 220 9.10 -10.72 -16.66
C ALA A 220 10.38 -11.42 -16.18
N ARG A 221 11.15 -10.75 -15.33
CA ARG A 221 12.43 -11.24 -14.78
C ARG A 221 12.27 -11.78 -13.36
N VAL A 222 11.25 -11.30 -12.64
CA VAL A 222 10.91 -11.73 -11.30
C VAL A 222 9.54 -12.39 -11.37
N TRP A 223 9.45 -13.61 -10.84
CA TRP A 223 8.17 -14.29 -10.81
C TRP A 223 7.30 -13.77 -9.67
N GLY A 224 6.00 -13.65 -9.89
CA GLY A 224 5.04 -13.37 -8.84
C GLY A 224 3.63 -13.48 -9.38
N ARG A 225 2.67 -13.66 -8.48
CA ARG A 225 1.25 -13.82 -8.80
C ARG A 225 0.39 -13.34 -7.64
N ARG A 226 -0.82 -12.87 -7.93
CA ARG A 226 -1.81 -12.44 -6.94
C ARG A 226 -2.49 -13.64 -6.30
N ARG A 227 -3.04 -14.53 -7.11
CA ARG A 227 -3.70 -15.75 -6.61
C ARG A 227 -2.66 -16.70 -6.07
N PHE A 228 -2.72 -17.04 -4.79
CA PHE A 228 -1.75 -17.94 -4.20
C PHE A 228 -1.76 -19.31 -4.88
N GLY A 229 -0.56 -19.87 -5.10
CA GLY A 229 -0.39 -21.16 -5.75
C GLY A 229 1.02 -21.67 -5.55
N LEU A 230 1.21 -22.54 -4.54
CA LEU A 230 2.49 -23.21 -4.33
C LEU A 230 2.63 -24.38 -5.30
N PHE A 231 3.73 -24.37 -6.05
CA PHE A 231 4.10 -25.46 -6.93
C PHE A 231 5.54 -25.86 -6.64
N PRO A 232 5.80 -27.04 -6.04
CA PRO A 232 7.13 -27.41 -5.55
C PRO A 232 8.24 -27.42 -6.62
N GLN A 233 7.89 -27.64 -7.89
CA GLN A 233 8.86 -27.69 -8.99
C GLN A 233 9.22 -26.29 -9.53
N TRP A 234 8.54 -25.24 -9.07
CA TRP A 234 8.67 -23.89 -9.61
C TRP A 234 10.06 -23.28 -9.50
N PRO A 235 10.80 -23.41 -8.38
CA PRO A 235 12.16 -22.88 -8.31
C PRO A 235 13.08 -23.40 -9.43
N GLN A 236 12.99 -24.69 -9.76
CA GLN A 236 13.80 -25.29 -10.82
C GLN A 236 13.36 -24.82 -12.22
N ILE A 237 12.05 -24.72 -12.45
CA ILE A 237 11.49 -24.27 -13.73
C ILE A 237 11.83 -22.80 -13.98
N LEU A 238 11.59 -21.93 -13.00
CA LEU A 238 11.88 -20.49 -13.07
C LEU A 238 13.37 -20.23 -13.33
N LYS A 239 14.25 -20.93 -12.62
CA LYS A 239 15.71 -20.83 -12.83
C LYS A 239 16.10 -21.23 -14.27
N LYS A 240 15.55 -22.32 -14.79
CA LYS A 240 15.79 -22.74 -16.19
C LYS A 240 15.23 -21.76 -17.22
N ALA A 241 14.13 -21.08 -16.88
CA ALA A 241 13.50 -20.07 -17.73
C ALA A 241 14.16 -18.69 -17.64
N GLY A 242 15.23 -18.52 -16.83
CA GLY A 242 16.00 -17.28 -16.74
C GLY A 242 15.44 -16.22 -15.77
N PHE A 243 14.51 -16.59 -14.91
CA PHE A 243 14.07 -15.70 -13.83
C PHE A 243 15.18 -15.52 -12.79
N VAL A 244 15.30 -14.31 -12.25
CA VAL A 244 16.34 -13.94 -11.27
C VAL A 244 15.82 -13.91 -9.83
N GLY A 245 14.51 -13.98 -9.65
CA GLY A 245 13.86 -13.94 -8.35
C GLY A 245 12.42 -14.38 -8.44
N ALA A 246 11.81 -14.60 -7.28
CA ALA A 246 10.41 -14.94 -7.15
C ALA A 246 9.84 -14.32 -5.89
N LEU A 247 8.69 -13.68 -6.01
CA LEU A 247 7.89 -13.13 -4.94
C LEU A 247 6.84 -14.17 -4.55
N HIS A 248 7.18 -15.01 -3.58
CA HIS A 248 6.28 -16.01 -3.01
C HIS A 248 5.55 -15.44 -1.79
N VAL A 249 4.47 -14.70 -2.06
CA VAL A 249 3.62 -14.10 -1.02
C VAL A 249 2.20 -14.65 -1.11
N ALA A 250 1.59 -14.95 0.03
CA ALA A 250 0.17 -15.25 0.14
C ALA A 250 -0.62 -13.93 0.03
N LEU A 251 -1.02 -13.58 -1.19
CA LEU A 251 -1.97 -12.51 -1.47
C LEU A 251 -3.39 -13.10 -1.57
N ASP A 252 -4.06 -12.93 -2.70
CA ASP A 252 -5.43 -13.40 -2.93
C ASP A 252 -5.53 -14.92 -2.67
N ASP A 253 -6.55 -15.33 -1.91
CA ASP A 253 -6.86 -16.72 -1.55
C ASP A 253 -5.68 -17.49 -0.89
N GLY A 254 -4.64 -16.78 -0.43
CA GLY A 254 -3.45 -17.38 0.13
C GLY A 254 -3.54 -17.61 1.63
N PHE A 255 -3.25 -18.84 2.05
CA PHE A 255 -3.07 -19.18 3.46
C PHE A 255 -1.65 -19.72 3.65
N TYR A 256 -0.88 -19.06 4.51
CA TYR A 256 0.33 -19.69 5.04
C TYR A 256 -0.08 -20.80 6.01
N PRO A 257 0.62 -21.95 6.00
CA PRO A 257 0.39 -22.97 7.02
C PRO A 257 0.64 -22.37 8.40
N ASP A 258 -0.37 -22.40 9.27
CA ASP A 258 -0.26 -21.87 10.62
C ASP A 258 0.62 -22.79 11.48
N GLN A 259 1.38 -22.20 12.41
CA GLN A 259 2.27 -22.93 13.32
C GLN A 259 1.50 -23.92 14.21
N GLU A 260 0.20 -23.71 14.44
CA GLU A 260 -0.62 -24.63 15.23
C GLU A 260 -0.72 -26.04 14.63
N HIS A 261 -0.46 -26.19 13.31
CA HIS A 261 -0.51 -27.48 12.62
C HIS A 261 0.87 -28.04 12.25
N SER A 262 1.95 -27.30 12.44
CA SER A 262 3.31 -27.81 12.22
C SER A 262 3.87 -28.47 13.48
N LYS A 263 3.19 -29.52 13.97
CA LYS A 263 3.77 -30.46 14.95
C LYS A 263 4.57 -31.54 14.22
N PHE A 264 5.66 -31.13 13.58
CA PHE A 264 6.82 -32.01 13.52
C PHE A 264 7.66 -31.68 14.75
N ARG A 265 7.51 -32.52 15.78
CA ARG A 265 8.34 -32.55 16.97
C ARG A 265 9.25 -33.76 16.87
#